data_AF-A0A7I9Y5Q1-F1
#
_entry.id   AF-A0A7I9Y5Q1-F1
#
_cell.length_a   1.000
_cell.length_b   1.000
_cell.length_c   1.000
_cell.angle_alpha   90.00
_cell.angle_beta   90.00
_cell.angle_gamma   90.00
#
_symmetry.space_group_name_H-M   'P 1'
#
loop_
_entity.id
_entity.type
_entity.pdbx_description
1 polymer ?
#
loop_
_entity_poly.entity_id
_entity_poly.type
_entity_poly.pdbx_seq_one_letter_code
_entity_poly.pdbx_strand_id
1 'polypeptide(L)'
;MERLRQGRNGKKPGPPVHDDLVGRDFTADDPNQLWLADITAHRTDEGELYCCANKDVFSNPIVGYSIPDRMKSALPDRECVGGRG
;
A
#
# COMPACT_ATOMS: atom_id res chain seq x y z
N MET A 1 -11.89 7.20 -38.68
CA MET A 1 -10.98 8.24 -38.15
C MET A 1 -10.11 7.61 -37.07
N GLU A 2 -8.81 7.75 -37.25
CA GLU A 2 -7.70 7.01 -36.64
C GLU A 2 -7.73 6.93 -35.10
N ARG A 3 -7.52 5.72 -34.57
CA ARG A 3 -6.91 5.54 -33.25
C ARG A 3 -5.43 5.25 -33.48
N LEU A 4 -4.60 6.24 -33.16
CA LEU A 4 -3.15 6.18 -33.26
C LEU A 4 -2.63 4.91 -32.56
N ARG A 5 -1.98 4.03 -33.33
CA ARG A 5 -1.19 2.92 -32.82
C ARG A 5 0.03 3.51 -32.14
N GLN A 6 -0.02 3.65 -30.81
CA GLN A 6 1.13 4.11 -30.03
C GLN A 6 2.21 3.02 -30.07
N GLY A 7 3.23 3.25 -30.92
CA GLY A 7 4.40 2.40 -31.03
C GLY A 7 5.07 2.23 -29.67
N ARG A 8 5.30 0.96 -29.30
CA ARG A 8 6.07 0.58 -28.12
C ARG A 8 7.52 1.02 -28.31
N ASN A 9 7.82 2.24 -27.88
CA ASN A 9 9.20 2.68 -27.74
C ASN A 9 9.75 2.03 -26.45
N GLY A 10 10.42 0.90 -26.62
CA GLY A 10 10.94 0.06 -25.53
C GLY A 10 12.07 0.74 -24.76
N LYS A 11 11.73 1.70 -23.90
CA LYS A 11 12.65 2.18 -22.87
C LYS A 11 12.83 1.02 -21.89
N LYS A 12 14.03 0.45 -21.84
CA LYS A 12 14.40 -0.51 -20.79
C LYS A 12 14.12 0.18 -19.44
N PRO A 13 13.40 -0.46 -18.50
CA PRO A 13 13.22 0.09 -17.17
C PRO A 13 14.59 0.51 -16.61
N GLY A 14 14.66 1.70 -16.04
CA GLY A 14 15.86 2.14 -15.34
C GLY A 14 16.18 1.17 -14.20
N PRO A 15 17.42 1.17 -13.68
CA PRO A 15 17.75 0.41 -12.49
C PRO A 15 16.77 0.76 -11.36
N PRO A 16 16.41 -0.22 -10.50
CA PRO A 16 15.49 0.02 -9.39
C PRO A 16 16.04 1.17 -8.53
N VAL A 17 15.20 2.16 -8.29
CA VAL A 17 15.55 3.37 -7.54
C VAL A 17 15.56 3.13 -6.02
N HIS A 18 15.14 1.95 -5.57
CA HIS A 18 15.08 1.53 -4.18
C HIS A 18 15.53 0.08 -4.04
N ASP A 19 16.12 -0.23 -2.89
CA ASP A 19 16.52 -1.59 -2.54
C ASP A 19 15.27 -2.46 -2.29
N ASP A 20 15.25 -3.64 -2.89
CA ASP A 20 14.24 -4.66 -2.62
C ASP A 20 14.64 -5.41 -1.35
N LEU A 21 14.27 -4.83 -0.20
CA LEU A 21 14.64 -5.35 1.13
C LEU A 21 14.13 -6.77 1.38
N VAL A 22 13.12 -7.21 0.64
CA VAL A 22 12.49 -8.53 0.79
C VAL A 22 12.81 -9.47 -0.38
N GLY A 23 13.52 -9.02 -1.41
CA GLY A 23 13.87 -9.83 -2.58
C GLY A 23 12.66 -10.43 -3.31
N ARG A 24 11.48 -9.78 -3.23
CA ARG A 24 10.16 -10.31 -3.65
C ARG A 24 9.74 -11.61 -2.95
N ASP A 25 10.37 -11.94 -1.84
CA ASP A 25 9.93 -12.99 -0.94
C ASP A 25 8.89 -12.42 0.04
N PHE A 26 7.65 -12.89 -0.10
CA PHE A 26 6.53 -12.50 0.77
C PHE A 26 6.15 -13.66 1.68
N THR A 27 7.16 -14.31 2.25
CA THR A 27 7.01 -15.33 3.30
C THR A 27 7.64 -14.83 4.61
N ALA A 28 7.13 -15.33 5.72
CA ALA A 28 7.64 -15.05 7.05
C ALA A 28 7.57 -16.35 7.85
N ASP A 29 8.56 -16.61 8.70
CA ASP A 29 8.64 -17.83 9.51
C ASP A 29 7.93 -17.66 10.87
N ASP A 30 7.79 -16.42 11.34
CA ASP A 30 7.13 -16.06 12.59
C ASP A 30 6.21 -14.82 12.43
N PRO A 31 5.21 -14.63 13.32
CA PRO A 31 4.41 -13.42 13.35
C PRO A 31 5.30 -12.17 13.52
N ASN A 32 4.85 -11.02 12.99
CA ASN A 32 5.48 -9.72 13.22
C ASN A 32 6.90 -9.57 12.60
N GLN A 33 7.25 -10.41 11.61
CA GLN A 33 8.51 -10.28 10.85
C GLN A 33 8.35 -9.49 9.54
N LEU A 34 7.22 -9.65 8.85
CA LEU A 34 6.93 -8.98 7.59
C LEU A 34 5.46 -8.57 7.53
N TRP A 35 5.21 -7.31 7.15
CA TRP A 35 3.87 -6.76 6.99
C TRP A 35 3.66 -6.26 5.56
N LEU A 36 2.46 -6.48 5.05
CA LEU A 36 1.96 -5.88 3.81
C LEU A 36 1.10 -4.67 4.15
N ALA A 37 1.44 -3.51 3.59
CA ALA A 37 0.64 -2.30 3.71
C ALA A 37 -0.13 -2.03 2.41
N ASP A 38 -1.43 -1.78 2.52
CA ASP A 38 -2.26 -1.31 1.41
C ASP A 38 -2.85 0.08 1.74
N ILE A 39 -2.95 0.94 0.72
CA ILE A 39 -3.59 2.26 0.82
C ILE A 39 -4.68 2.35 -0.25
N THR A 40 -5.93 2.36 0.18
CA THR A 40 -7.10 2.48 -0.69
C THR A 40 -7.78 3.83 -0.48
N ALA A 41 -8.09 4.54 -1.57
CA ALA A 41 -8.88 5.77 -1.54
C ALA A 41 -10.33 5.49 -1.98
N HIS A 42 -11.30 5.98 -1.20
CA HIS A 42 -12.73 5.87 -1.46
C HIS A 42 -13.34 7.26 -1.58
N ARG A 43 -14.08 7.50 -2.67
CA ARG A 43 -14.82 8.76 -2.86
C ARG A 43 -16.16 8.71 -2.14
N THR A 44 -16.46 9.75 -1.37
CA THR A 44 -17.75 10.02 -0.75
C THR A 44 -18.29 11.36 -1.25
N ASP A 45 -19.56 11.65 -0.96
CA ASP A 45 -20.18 12.94 -1.29
C ASP A 45 -19.57 14.12 -0.49
N GLU A 46 -18.88 13.83 0.60
CA GLU A 46 -18.23 14.81 1.49
C GLU A 46 -16.72 14.97 1.23
N GLY A 47 -16.11 14.10 0.42
CA GLY A 47 -14.67 14.14 0.12
C GLY A 47 -14.05 12.79 -0.24
N GLU A 48 -12.72 12.71 -0.22
CA GLU A 48 -11.98 11.44 -0.40
C GLU A 48 -11.55 10.88 0.95
N LEU A 49 -12.03 9.69 1.30
CA LEU A 49 -11.58 8.93 2.46
C LEU A 49 -10.42 8.03 2.06
N TYR A 50 -9.35 8.06 2.84
CA TYR A 50 -8.22 7.16 2.66
C TYR A 50 -8.29 6.08 3.73
N CYS A 51 -8.05 4.82 3.35
CA CYS A 51 -7.94 3.69 4.26
C CYS A 51 -6.57 3.05 4.08
N CYS A 52 -5.78 3.00 5.13
CA CYS A 52 -4.47 2.35 5.15
C CYS A 52 -4.56 1.15 6.08
N ALA A 53 -4.14 -0.05 5.65
CA ALA A 53 -4.15 -1.25 6.48
C ALA A 53 -2.83 -2.01 6.39
N ASN A 54 -2.33 -2.50 7.53
CA ASN A 54 -1.20 -3.41 7.60
C ASN A 54 -1.67 -4.83 7.90
N LYS A 55 -1.19 -5.79 7.13
CA LYS A 55 -1.50 -7.20 7.26
C LYS A 55 -0.24 -7.99 7.59
N ASP A 56 -0.32 -8.88 8.56
CA ASP A 56 0.76 -9.80 8.88
C ASP A 56 0.89 -10.88 7.80
N VAL A 57 2.10 -11.08 7.28
CA VAL A 57 2.36 -12.05 6.21
C VAL A 57 2.27 -13.49 6.72
N PHE A 58 2.73 -13.76 7.95
CA PHE A 58 2.75 -15.11 8.52
C PHE A 58 1.36 -15.63 8.84
N SER A 59 0.61 -14.88 9.66
CA SER A 59 -0.66 -15.34 10.23
C SER A 59 -1.90 -14.86 9.49
N ASN A 60 -1.74 -13.92 8.55
CA ASN A 60 -2.80 -13.30 7.75
C ASN A 60 -3.80 -12.31 8.46
N PRO A 61 -3.73 -11.95 9.77
CA PRO A 61 -4.60 -10.93 10.35
C PRO A 61 -4.17 -9.51 9.94
N ILE A 62 -5.10 -8.57 10.04
CA ILE A 62 -4.81 -7.14 9.99
C ILE A 62 -4.25 -6.71 11.36
N VAL A 63 -3.03 -6.16 11.36
CA VAL A 63 -2.31 -5.74 12.58
C VAL A 63 -2.61 -4.29 12.96
N GLY A 64 -3.02 -3.46 11.99
CA GLY A 64 -3.39 -2.06 12.23
C GLY A 64 -4.05 -1.43 11.00
N TYR A 65 -4.87 -0.40 11.22
CA TYR A 65 -5.51 0.35 10.13
C TYR A 65 -5.80 1.81 10.51
N SER A 66 -5.68 2.72 9.55
CA SER A 66 -5.99 4.15 9.74
C SER A 66 -6.93 4.64 8.66
N ILE A 67 -7.95 5.41 9.04
CA ILE A 67 -8.92 6.01 8.13
C ILE A 67 -8.91 7.53 8.32
N PRO A 68 -8.07 8.27 7.58
CA PRO A 68 -8.12 9.73 7.56
C PRO A 68 -8.96 10.29 6.39
N ASP A 69 -9.56 11.47 6.60
CA ASP A 69 -10.21 12.31 5.58
C ASP A 69 -9.21 13.01 4.63
N ARG A 70 -7.91 12.92 4.94
CA ARG A 70 -6.82 13.46 4.14
C ARG A 70 -5.68 12.46 4.06
N MET A 71 -5.11 12.27 2.86
CA MET A 71 -3.92 11.42 2.68
C MET A 71 -2.78 11.89 3.61
N LYS A 72 -2.36 11.03 4.54
CA LYS A 72 -1.18 11.22 5.37
C LYS A 72 -0.11 10.23 4.92
N SER A 73 1.12 10.69 4.73
CA SER A 73 2.27 9.85 4.35
C SER A 73 2.77 8.93 5.48
N ALA A 74 2.09 8.94 6.64
CA ALA A 74 2.44 8.09 7.76
C ALA A 74 1.88 6.69 7.52
N LEU A 75 2.74 5.68 7.64
CA LEU A 75 2.30 4.29 7.71
C LEU A 75 1.48 4.13 8.99
N PRO A 76 0.33 3.43 8.95
CA PRO A 76 -0.37 3.09 10.18
C PRO A 76 0.60 2.31 11.06
N ASP A 77 0.75 2.71 12.31
CA ASP A 77 1.45 1.91 13.31
C ASP A 77 0.44 0.95 13.99
N ARG A 78 0.94 0.09 14.87
CA ARG A 78 0.13 -0.94 15.56
C ARG A 78 -0.96 -0.34 16.47
N GLU A 79 -0.84 0.92 16.85
CA GLU A 79 -1.73 1.64 17.76
C GLU A 79 -2.83 2.41 17.01
N CYS A 80 -2.69 2.55 15.68
CA CYS A 80 -3.76 3.06 14.83
C CYS A 80 -4.90 2.04 14.74
N VAL A 81 -5.83 2.11 15.70
CA VAL A 81 -7.16 1.50 15.62
C VAL A 81 -8.18 2.63 15.66
N GLY A 82 -8.70 2.99 14.49
CA GLY A 82 -9.93 3.79 14.34
C GLY A 82 -9.98 5.06 15.18
N GLY A 83 -9.27 6.11 14.75
CA GLY A 83 -9.40 7.44 15.32
C GLY A 83 -10.84 7.96 15.27
N ARG A 84 -11.53 7.86 16.39
CA ARG A 84 -12.54 8.83 16.85
C ARG A 84 -12.13 9.28 18.25
N GLY A 85 -11.70 10.53 18.36
CA GLY A 85 -11.51 11.24 19.64
C GLY A 85 -10.10 11.20 20.17
#